data_AF-A0A0R2M3E0-F1
#
_entry.id   AF-A0A0R2M3E0-F1
#
_cell.length_a   1.000
_cell.length_b   1.000
_cell.length_c   1.000
_cell.angle_alpha   90.00
_cell.angle_beta   90.00
_cell.angle_gamma   90.00
#
_symmetry.space_group_name_H-M   'P 1'
#
loop_
_entity.id
_entity.type
_entity.pdbx_description
1 polymer ?
#
loop_
_entity_poly.entity_id
_entity_poly.type
_entity_poly.pdbx_seq_one_letter_code
_entity_poly.pdbx_strand_id
1 'polypeptide(L)'
;MTLTAPESDYLVTVLTNQLFSLLSRVNRWQTHSLTQHQYDQQVEETLAPELKLLTQLALKLQPTVADQDQLGALNAGIAKLTAATTYQLTATQLDQANERRMNRHYRH
;
A
#
# COMPACT_ATOMS: atom_id res chain seq x y z
N MET A 1 -25.34 -7.80 -11.19
CA MET A 1 -25.77 -6.42 -10.87
C MET A 1 -24.78 -5.49 -11.54
N THR A 2 -25.25 -4.58 -12.38
CA THR A 2 -24.40 -3.62 -13.10
C THR A 2 -24.44 -2.30 -12.34
N LEU A 3 -23.27 -1.75 -12.02
CA LEU A 3 -23.18 -0.47 -11.31
C LEU A 3 -23.49 0.68 -12.26
N THR A 4 -24.15 1.71 -11.76
CA THR A 4 -24.25 3.01 -12.44
C THR A 4 -22.92 3.76 -12.39
N ALA A 5 -22.78 4.80 -13.21
CA ALA A 5 -21.59 5.64 -13.18
C ALA A 5 -21.36 6.31 -11.82
N PRO A 6 -22.36 6.96 -11.18
CA PRO A 6 -22.16 7.56 -9.86
C PRO A 6 -21.78 6.55 -8.76
N GLU A 7 -22.35 5.34 -8.79
CA GLU A 7 -21.97 4.27 -7.86
C GLU A 7 -20.52 3.83 -8.09
N SER A 8 -20.10 3.76 -9.35
CA SER A 8 -18.72 3.39 -9.71
C SER A 8 -17.73 4.46 -9.28
N ASP A 9 -18.03 5.74 -9.51
CA ASP A 9 -17.19 6.87 -9.09
C ASP A 9 -17.07 6.94 -7.56
N TYR A 10 -18.19 6.72 -6.84
CA TYR A 10 -18.17 6.62 -5.38
C TYR A 10 -17.29 5.47 -4.89
N LEU A 11 -17.37 4.30 -5.53
CA LEU A 11 -16.52 3.16 -5.17
C LEU A 11 -15.04 3.43 -5.48
N VAL A 12 -14.71 4.13 -6.56
CA VAL A 12 -13.34 4.58 -6.84
C VAL A 12 -12.83 5.49 -5.72
N THR A 13 -13.66 6.41 -5.21
CA THR A 13 -13.30 7.25 -4.06
C THR A 13 -13.02 6.41 -2.81
N VAL A 14 -13.87 5.42 -2.51
CA VAL A 14 -13.69 4.51 -1.36
C VAL A 14 -12.39 3.70 -1.50
N LEU A 15 -12.13 3.14 -2.68
CA LEU A 15 -10.90 2.40 -2.96
C LEU A 15 -9.66 3.29 -2.86
N THR A 16 -9.76 4.55 -3.27
CA THR A 16 -8.68 5.54 -3.16
C THR A 16 -8.34 5.85 -1.70
N ASN A 17 -9.33 5.90 -0.82
CA ASN A 17 -9.07 6.05 0.63
C ASN A 17 -8.35 4.83 1.22
N GLN A 18 -8.75 3.62 0.83
CA GLN A 18 -8.07 2.40 1.24
C GLN A 18 -6.62 2.36 0.71
N LEU A 19 -6.43 2.76 -0.54
CA LEU A 19 -5.12 2.90 -1.16
C LEU A 19 -4.20 3.83 -0.35
N PHE A 20 -4.69 5.00 0.08
CA PHE A 20 -3.91 5.92 0.91
C PHE A 20 -3.57 5.33 2.29
N SER A 21 -4.48 4.58 2.90
CA SER A 21 -4.22 3.85 4.15
C SER A 21 -3.08 2.84 3.97
N LEU A 22 -3.07 2.08 2.88
CA LEU A 22 -2.01 1.12 2.56
C LEU A 22 -0.68 1.82 2.27
N LEU A 23 -0.68 2.91 1.49
CA LEU A 23 0.52 3.71 1.24
C LEU A 23 1.11 4.28 2.54
N SER A 24 0.28 4.72 3.46
CA SER A 24 0.70 5.18 4.79
C SER A 24 1.34 4.05 5.61
N ARG A 25 0.78 2.82 5.56
CA ARG A 25 1.39 1.64 6.19
C ARG A 25 2.76 1.31 5.60
N VAL A 26 2.86 1.27 4.27
CA VAL A 26 4.13 1.02 3.56
C VAL A 26 5.16 2.06 3.95
N ASN A 27 4.82 3.35 3.91
CA ASN A 27 5.73 4.41 4.31
C ASN A 27 6.20 4.20 5.76
N ARG A 28 5.28 3.86 6.67
CA ARG A 28 5.66 3.52 8.05
C ARG A 28 6.60 2.33 8.13
N TRP A 29 6.39 1.26 7.37
CA TRP A 29 7.30 0.11 7.36
C TRP A 29 8.68 0.45 6.80
N GLN A 30 8.76 1.39 5.87
CA GLN A 30 10.02 1.86 5.28
C GLN A 30 10.75 2.85 6.19
N THR A 31 10.04 3.66 6.97
CA THR A 31 10.65 4.68 7.84
C THR A 31 10.82 4.22 9.29
N HIS A 32 9.99 3.28 9.75
CA HIS A 32 10.12 2.66 11.07
C HIS A 32 10.92 1.37 10.97
N SER A 33 11.73 1.16 12.01
CA SER A 33 12.77 0.16 12.23
C SER A 33 12.39 -1.31 12.05
N LEU A 34 11.83 -1.71 10.91
CA LEU A 34 11.71 -3.11 10.54
C LEU A 34 13.06 -3.60 10.01
N THR A 35 13.40 -4.85 10.31
CA THR A 35 14.40 -5.57 9.50
C THR A 35 13.80 -5.87 8.13
N GLN A 36 14.64 -6.19 7.14
CA GLN A 36 14.14 -6.60 5.81
C GLN A 36 13.15 -7.78 5.92
N HIS A 37 13.48 -8.80 6.73
CA HIS A 37 12.57 -9.92 6.96
C HIS A 37 11.20 -9.50 7.51
N GLN A 38 11.17 -8.54 8.44
CA GLN A 38 9.89 -8.05 8.98
C GLN A 38 9.12 -7.24 7.94
N TYR A 39 9.81 -6.46 7.10
CA TYR A 39 9.20 -5.77 5.98
C TYR A 39 8.57 -6.77 5.01
N ASP A 40 9.31 -7.79 4.59
CA ASP A 40 8.85 -8.82 3.67
C ASP A 40 7.63 -9.57 4.22
N GLN A 41 7.65 -9.90 5.51
CA GLN A 41 6.50 -10.50 6.19
C GLN A 41 5.25 -9.59 6.18
N GLN A 42 5.40 -8.29 6.44
CA GLN A 42 4.29 -7.34 6.35
C GLN A 42 3.76 -7.21 4.91
N VAL A 43 4.65 -7.28 3.93
CA VAL A 43 4.26 -7.29 2.52
C VAL A 43 3.43 -8.54 2.21
N GLU A 44 3.90 -9.73 2.61
CA GLU A 44 3.24 -11.00 2.32
C GLU A 44 1.88 -11.13 3.02
N GLU A 45 1.84 -10.85 4.33
CA GLU A 45 0.65 -11.09 5.15
C GLU A 45 -0.41 -10.00 4.98
N THR A 46 0.00 -8.76 4.68
CA THR A 46 -0.92 -7.60 4.68
C THR A 46 -1.03 -6.92 3.31
N LEU A 47 0.09 -6.52 2.70
CA LEU A 47 0.02 -5.70 1.49
C LEU A 47 -0.44 -6.50 0.26
N ALA A 48 0.14 -7.68 0.03
CA ALA A 48 -0.14 -8.51 -1.13
C ALA A 48 -1.63 -8.90 -1.26
N PRO A 49 -2.33 -9.40 -0.22
CA PRO A 49 -3.75 -9.73 -0.35
C PRO A 49 -4.64 -8.51 -0.61
N GLU A 50 -4.38 -7.39 0.07
CA GLU A 50 -5.11 -6.13 -0.11
C GLU A 50 -4.90 -5.56 -1.52
N LEU A 51 -3.65 -5.54 -2.00
CA LEU A 51 -3.30 -5.07 -3.33
C LEU A 51 -3.97 -5.92 -4.42
N LYS A 52 -4.03 -7.24 -4.23
CA LYS A 52 -4.73 -8.15 -5.15
C LYS A 52 -6.21 -7.80 -5.25
N LEU A 53 -6.90 -7.62 -4.13
CA LEU A 53 -8.33 -7.26 -4.12
C LEU A 53 -8.56 -5.87 -4.72
N LEU A 54 -7.76 -4.88 -4.33
CA LEU A 54 -7.88 -3.51 -4.81
C LEU A 54 -7.66 -3.42 -6.32
N THR A 55 -6.68 -4.16 -6.87
CA THR A 55 -6.45 -4.26 -8.32
C THR A 55 -7.63 -4.91 -9.04
N GLN A 56 -8.17 -6.01 -8.50
CA GLN A 56 -9.33 -6.68 -9.10
C GLN A 56 -10.58 -5.80 -9.11
N LEU A 57 -10.80 -5.02 -8.06
CA LEU A 57 -11.94 -4.11 -7.97
C LEU A 57 -11.78 -2.93 -8.94
N ALA A 58 -10.58 -2.33 -9.02
CA ALA A 58 -10.31 -1.26 -9.99
C ALA A 58 -10.59 -1.70 -11.44
N LEU A 59 -10.16 -2.91 -11.82
CA LEU A 59 -10.44 -3.49 -13.14
C LEU A 59 -11.94 -3.68 -13.41
N LYS A 60 -12.72 -4.09 -12.39
CA LYS A 60 -14.17 -4.26 -12.52
C LYS A 60 -14.93 -2.94 -12.67
N LEU A 61 -14.40 -1.85 -12.11
CA LEU A 61 -15.00 -0.52 -12.17
C LEU A 61 -14.65 0.24 -13.46
N GLN A 62 -13.52 -0.10 -14.10
CA GLN A 62 -13.07 0.53 -15.35
C GLN A 62 -14.15 0.73 -16.43
N PRO A 63 -15.04 -0.24 -16.74
CA PRO A 63 -16.04 -0.06 -17.79
C PRO A 63 -17.20 0.88 -17.42
N THR A 64 -17.40 1.21 -16.14
CA THR A 64 -18.57 1.95 -15.66
C THR A 64 -18.25 3.28 -14.99
N VAL A 65 -16.99 3.55 -14.66
CA VAL A 65 -16.52 4.83 -14.10
C VAL A 65 -16.63 5.95 -15.13
N ALA A 66 -17.22 7.09 -14.74
CA ALA A 66 -17.26 8.29 -15.56
C ALA A 66 -16.04 9.19 -15.29
N ASP A 67 -15.59 9.27 -14.03
CA ASP A 67 -14.41 10.04 -13.64
C ASP A 67 -13.11 9.27 -13.91
N GLN A 68 -12.60 9.42 -15.14
CA GLN A 68 -11.38 8.74 -15.60
C GLN A 68 -10.12 9.28 -14.91
N ASP A 69 -10.13 10.52 -14.41
CA ASP A 69 -8.99 11.09 -13.68
C ASP A 69 -8.83 10.42 -12.31
N GLN A 70 -9.94 10.21 -11.59
CA GLN A 70 -9.93 9.46 -10.33
C GLN A 70 -9.51 8.00 -10.53
N LEU A 71 -9.98 7.34 -11.59
CA LEU A 71 -9.54 5.99 -11.92
C LEU A 71 -8.04 5.94 -12.26
N GLY A 72 -7.54 6.94 -12.99
CA GLY A 72 -6.12 7.11 -13.28
C GLY A 72 -5.27 7.26 -12.01
N ALA A 73 -5.73 8.08 -11.06
CA ALA A 73 -5.07 8.27 -9.77
C ALA A 73 -5.03 6.98 -8.94
N LEU A 74 -6.14 6.23 -8.89
CA LEU A 74 -6.21 4.92 -8.24
C LEU A 74 -5.19 3.96 -8.85
N ASN A 75 -5.13 3.86 -10.18
CA ASN A 75 -4.19 2.99 -10.90
C ASN A 75 -2.72 3.39 -10.67
N ALA A 76 -2.42 4.69 -10.64
CA ALA A 76 -1.07 5.17 -10.31
C ALA A 76 -0.66 4.80 -8.88
N GLY A 77 -1.60 4.86 -7.93
CA GLY A 77 -1.36 4.42 -6.57
C GLY A 77 -1.18 2.91 -6.44
N ILE A 78 -1.97 2.10 -7.17
CA ILE A 78 -1.79 0.65 -7.29
C ILE A 78 -0.36 0.35 -7.75
N ALA A 79 0.11 1.03 -8.81
CA ALA A 79 1.47 0.84 -9.30
C ALA A 79 2.54 1.13 -8.23
N LYS A 80 2.35 2.17 -7.40
CA LYS A 80 3.25 2.47 -6.27
C LYS A 80 3.24 1.38 -5.21
N LEU A 81 2.07 0.85 -4.85
CA LEU A 81 1.98 -0.27 -3.91
C LEU A 81 2.58 -1.55 -4.47
N THR A 82 2.43 -1.82 -5.77
CA THR A 82 3.09 -2.93 -6.44
C THR A 82 4.61 -2.80 -6.37
N ALA A 83 5.16 -1.61 -6.61
CA ALA A 83 6.61 -1.40 -6.48
C ALA A 83 7.09 -1.59 -5.03
N ALA A 84 6.23 -1.29 -4.04
CA ALA A 84 6.57 -1.49 -2.64
C ALA A 84 6.68 -2.98 -2.24
N THR A 85 6.06 -3.91 -2.96
CA THR A 85 6.13 -5.34 -2.61
C THR A 85 7.53 -5.94 -2.82
N THR A 86 8.35 -5.32 -3.67
CA THR A 86 9.72 -5.76 -3.97
C THR A 86 10.78 -4.81 -3.43
N TYR A 87 10.36 -3.85 -2.58
CA TYR A 87 11.24 -2.83 -2.05
C TYR A 87 12.26 -3.41 -1.07
N GLN A 88 13.52 -3.03 -1.24
CA GLN A 88 14.59 -3.31 -0.29
C GLN A 88 14.88 -2.07 0.54
N LEU A 89 14.89 -2.24 1.87
CA LEU A 89 15.32 -1.19 2.79
C LEU A 89 16.78 -0.82 2.49
N THR A 90 17.04 0.48 2.43
CA THR A 90 18.40 1.02 2.26
C THR A 90 19.25 0.72 3.50
N ALA A 91 20.58 0.74 3.34
CA ALA A 91 21.52 0.54 4.46
C ALA A 91 21.23 1.49 5.63
N THR A 92 20.98 2.77 5.35
CA THR A 92 20.59 3.77 6.36
C THR A 92 19.34 3.40 7.14
N GLN A 93 18.31 2.85 6.48
CA GLN A 93 17.07 2.41 7.14
C GLN A 93 17.32 1.20 8.04
N LEU A 94 18.18 0.27 7.59
CA LEU A 94 18.57 -0.90 8.38
C LEU A 94 19.43 -0.52 9.60
N ASP A 95 20.37 0.41 9.44
CA ASP A 95 21.21 0.91 10.54
C ASP A 95 20.36 1.62 11.60
N GLN A 96 19.44 2.49 11.17
CA GLN A 96 18.46 3.10 12.08
C GLN A 96 17.54 2.06 12.74
N ALA A 97 17.27 0.93 12.08
CA ALA A 97 16.52 -0.16 12.67
C ALA A 97 17.29 -0.85 13.80
N ASN A 98 18.56 -1.13 13.54
CA ASN A 98 19.47 -1.78 14.47
C ASN A 98 19.77 -0.90 15.69
N GLU A 99 20.11 0.38 15.50
CA GLU A 99 20.39 1.34 16.59
C GLU A 99 19.22 1.45 17.57
N ARG A 100 17.98 1.60 17.06
CA ARG A 100 16.79 1.67 17.92
C ARG A 100 16.51 0.35 18.63
N ARG A 101 16.85 -0.80 18.04
CA ARG A 101 16.73 -2.11 18.69
C ARG A 101 17.75 -2.25 19.83
N MET A 102 19.00 -1.84 19.61
CA MET A 102 20.02 -1.80 20.66
C MET A 102 19.61 -0.86 21.81
N ASN A 103 19.18 0.36 21.50
CA ASN A 103 18.76 1.34 22.50
C ASN A 103 17.56 0.89 23.35
N ARG A 104 16.69 0.01 22.82
CA ARG A 104 15.60 -0.61 23.60
C ARG A 104 16.13 -1.68 24.56
N HIS A 105 17.14 -2.46 24.15
CA HIS A 105 17.77 -3.46 25.02
C HIS A 105 18.58 -2.84 26.15
N TYR A 106 19.24 -1.70 25.92
CA TYR A 106 20.04 -1.02 26.95
C TYR A 106 19.24 -0.16 27.94
N ARG A 107 17.93 0.01 27.72
CA ARG A 107 17.03 0.77 28.62
C ARG A 107 16.24 -0.13 29.59
N HIS A 108 16.42 -1.45 29.50
CA HIS A 108 15.90 -2.44 30.45
C HIS A 108 17.04 -2.99 31.30
#